data_AF-A0A1Q5SZ94-F1
#
_entry.id   AF-A0A1Q5SZ94-F1
#
_cell.length_a   1.000
_cell.length_b   1.000
_cell.length_c   1.000
_cell.angle_alpha   90.00
_cell.angle_beta   90.00
_cell.angle_gamma   90.00
#
_symmetry.space_group_name_H-M   'P 1'
#
loop_
_entity.id
_entity.type
_entity.pdbx_description
1 polymer ?
#
loop_
_entity_poly.entity_id
_entity_poly.type
_entity_poly.pdbx_seq_one_letter_code
_entity_poly.pdbx_strand_id
1 'polypeptide(L)'
;MEGPVDPIQANSVKCDIDQWFATLPPAYQETDPDTQWDEKHIYVALQRNQMQAIGYMTMLVPFKAFLTKTFDNHSSETDRALRSTAVDIAVHLMDVSHRLFDHVYPLNAKFHLVTFLIFDTAAFLSSAMIHDKDHSLPQREKIIQKISLACSLMQKLAQVTKTGAICYPVLVRLAKSLSTSSKKTASFTGINGGLPSLEVNGAGPSPELELDAFPSLGFTSTESSSSSQGSLGPNEIFLPASLDLSVPGMETPPVISVGDFSNLDVGQFDQIWDWQNLDLTLFPA
;
A
#
# COMPACT_ATOMS: atom_id res chain seq x y z
N MET A 1 -7.25 4.34 25.06
CA MET A 1 -8.58 4.98 24.94
C MET A 1 -8.34 6.34 24.30
N GLU A 2 -8.03 6.35 23.00
CA GLU A 2 -7.88 7.60 22.26
C GLU A 2 -9.28 8.17 22.03
N GLY A 3 -9.49 9.42 22.45
CA GLY A 3 -10.73 10.14 22.18
C GLY A 3 -10.89 10.44 20.68
N PRO A 4 -12.09 10.82 20.22
CA PRO A 4 -12.29 11.25 18.85
C PRO A 4 -11.33 12.41 18.54
N VAL A 5 -10.52 12.26 17.48
CA VAL A 5 -9.57 13.29 17.04
C VAL A 5 -10.32 14.58 16.76
N ASP A 6 -9.89 15.67 17.38
CA ASP A 6 -10.47 16.99 17.18
C ASP A 6 -10.17 17.48 15.73
N PRO A 7 -11.20 17.79 14.92
CA PRO A 7 -11.02 18.39 13.60
C PRO A 7 -10.08 19.60 13.57
N ILE A 8 -10.05 20.40 14.65
CA ILE A 8 -9.16 21.55 14.76
C ILE A 8 -7.71 21.08 14.82
N GLN A 9 -7.44 20.04 15.61
CA GLN A 9 -6.11 19.45 15.74
C GLN A 9 -5.64 18.83 14.42
N ALA A 10 -6.51 18.09 13.71
CA ALA A 10 -6.18 17.50 12.42
C ALA A 10 -5.76 18.55 11.39
N ASN A 11 -6.52 19.64 11.28
CA ASN A 11 -6.21 20.74 10.37
C ASN A 11 -4.95 21.52 10.79
N SER A 12 -4.69 21.67 12.09
CA SER A 12 -3.46 22.29 12.59
C SER A 12 -2.23 21.51 12.13
N VAL A 13 -2.23 20.18 12.31
CA VAL A 13 -1.12 19.32 11.87
C VAL A 13 -0.92 19.46 10.35
N LYS A 14 -2.00 19.42 9.56
CA LYS A 14 -1.89 19.62 8.12
C LYS A 14 -1.23 20.96 7.78
N CYS A 15 -1.67 22.04 8.40
CA CYS A 15 -1.11 23.38 8.17
C CYS A 15 0.37 23.46 8.53
N ASP A 16 0.78 22.86 9.65
CA ASP A 16 2.17 22.83 10.09
C ASP A 16 3.05 22.06 9.09
N ILE A 17 2.58 20.93 8.56
CA ILE A 17 3.33 20.17 7.56
C ILE A 17 3.35 20.89 6.20
N ASP A 18 2.24 21.53 5.77
CA ASP A 18 2.22 22.36 4.56
C ASP A 18 3.26 23.50 4.65
N GLN A 19 3.32 24.17 5.81
CA GLN A 19 4.31 25.21 6.07
C GLN A 19 5.73 24.63 6.07
N TRP A 20 5.93 23.46 6.67
CA TRP A 20 7.22 22.78 6.64
C TRP A 20 7.67 22.45 5.22
N PHE A 21 6.77 21.92 4.37
CA PHE A 21 7.06 21.69 2.95
C PHE A 21 7.48 22.97 2.22
N ALA A 22 6.85 24.10 2.52
CA ALA A 22 7.21 25.39 1.92
C ALA A 22 8.61 25.89 2.35
N THR A 23 9.15 25.40 3.47
CA THR A 23 10.52 25.75 3.92
C THR A 23 11.61 24.86 3.34
N LEU A 24 11.27 23.82 2.59
CA LEU A 24 12.25 22.89 2.06
C LEU A 24 13.16 23.55 1.02
N PRO A 25 14.46 23.22 1.00
CA PRO A 25 15.36 23.68 -0.05
C PRO A 25 14.88 23.24 -1.44
N PRO A 26 15.23 23.96 -2.52
CA PRO A 26 14.75 23.66 -3.89
C PRO A 26 14.93 22.19 -4.31
N ALA A 27 16.04 21.57 -3.92
CA ALA A 27 16.31 20.16 -4.23
C ALA A 27 15.38 19.17 -3.53
N TYR A 28 14.59 19.60 -2.53
CA TYR A 28 13.67 18.77 -1.75
C TYR A 28 12.20 19.20 -1.89
N GLN A 29 11.92 20.21 -2.71
CA GLN A 29 10.56 20.67 -2.96
C GLN A 29 9.74 19.60 -3.66
N GLU A 30 8.42 19.68 -3.49
CA GLU A 30 7.50 18.80 -4.18
C GLU A 30 7.21 19.25 -5.61
N THR A 31 6.91 20.53 -5.76
CA THR A 31 6.59 21.11 -7.06
C THR A 31 7.87 21.68 -7.65
N ASP A 32 8.21 21.24 -8.86
CA ASP A 32 9.37 21.69 -9.63
C ASP A 32 10.71 21.64 -8.83
N PRO A 33 11.09 20.45 -8.31
CA PRO A 33 12.34 20.33 -7.55
C PRO A 33 13.55 20.60 -8.43
N ASP A 34 14.59 21.20 -7.83
CA ASP A 34 15.90 21.30 -8.45
C ASP A 34 16.56 19.91 -8.54
N THR A 35 16.59 19.34 -9.75
CA THR A 35 17.10 18.00 -10.03
C THR A 35 18.53 17.97 -10.56
N GLN A 36 19.24 19.10 -10.58
CA GLN A 36 20.60 19.18 -11.16
C GLN A 36 21.61 18.22 -10.52
N TRP A 37 21.33 17.76 -9.30
CA TRP A 37 22.20 16.87 -8.52
C TRP A 37 21.79 15.40 -8.60
N ASP A 38 20.62 15.08 -9.15
CA ASP A 38 20.01 13.75 -9.02
C ASP A 38 20.85 12.66 -9.70
N GLU A 39 21.45 12.95 -10.86
CA GLU A 39 22.31 12.00 -11.59
C GLU A 39 23.64 11.73 -10.86
N LYS A 40 24.21 12.76 -10.24
CA LYS A 40 25.51 12.68 -9.56
C LYS A 40 25.40 12.16 -8.13
N HIS A 41 24.26 12.39 -7.49
CA HIS A 41 24.01 12.16 -6.08
C HIS A 41 22.66 11.46 -5.90
N ILE A 42 22.64 10.15 -6.15
CA ILE A 42 21.43 9.30 -6.09
C ILE A 42 20.64 9.43 -4.77
N TYR A 43 21.30 9.81 -3.68
CA TYR A 43 20.68 10.00 -2.37
C TYR A 43 19.80 11.24 -2.30
N VAL A 44 20.02 12.26 -3.14
CA VAL A 44 19.22 13.50 -3.14
C VAL A 44 17.78 13.18 -3.57
N ALA A 45 17.61 12.48 -4.69
CA ALA A 45 16.30 12.07 -5.17
C ALA A 45 15.60 11.09 -4.21
N LEU A 46 16.36 10.16 -3.61
CA LEU A 46 15.83 9.26 -2.58
C LEU A 46 15.33 10.05 -1.35
N GLN A 47 16.14 10.94 -0.79
CA GLN A 47 15.79 11.75 0.37
C GLN A 47 14.62 12.69 0.10
N ARG A 48 14.55 13.31 -1.10
CA ARG A 48 13.38 14.10 -1.53
C ARG A 48 12.09 13.30 -1.40
N ASN A 49 12.04 12.10 -1.97
CA ASN A 49 10.84 11.26 -1.91
C ASN A 49 10.58 10.74 -0.48
N GLN A 50 11.62 10.45 0.32
CA GLN A 50 11.46 10.07 1.73
C GLN A 50 10.85 11.21 2.57
N MET A 51 11.33 12.44 2.41
CA MET A 51 10.82 13.61 3.15
C MET A 51 9.36 13.88 2.81
N GLN A 52 9.01 13.83 1.52
CA GLN A 52 7.63 13.93 1.07
C GLN A 52 6.78 12.82 1.72
N ALA A 53 7.25 11.57 1.70
CA ALA A 53 6.51 10.44 2.24
C ALA A 53 6.25 10.59 3.75
N ILE A 54 7.26 11.00 4.50
CA ILE A 54 7.16 11.25 5.95
C ILE A 54 6.17 12.39 6.23
N GLY A 55 6.23 13.48 5.45
CA GLY A 55 5.30 14.60 5.59
C GLY A 55 3.85 14.17 5.38
N TYR A 56 3.55 13.54 4.26
CA TYR A 56 2.19 13.08 3.96
C TYR A 56 1.71 11.96 4.90
N MET A 57 2.59 11.06 5.33
CA MET A 57 2.29 10.07 6.36
C MET A 57 1.88 10.77 7.67
N THR A 58 2.63 11.79 8.07
CA THR A 58 2.38 12.55 9.30
C THR A 58 1.08 13.37 9.19
N MET A 59 0.82 13.98 8.04
CA MET A 59 -0.47 14.63 7.76
C MET A 59 -1.63 13.64 7.86
N LEU A 60 -1.47 12.40 7.40
CA LEU A 60 -2.57 11.43 7.35
C LEU A 60 -2.98 10.91 8.73
N VAL A 61 -2.06 10.83 9.70
CA VAL A 61 -2.32 10.25 11.03
C VAL A 61 -3.60 10.78 11.69
N PRO A 62 -3.80 12.10 11.89
CA PRO A 62 -5.02 12.59 12.52
C PRO A 62 -6.26 12.45 11.62
N PHE A 63 -6.10 12.18 10.32
CA PHE A 63 -7.21 12.02 9.38
C PHE A 63 -7.67 10.57 9.20
N LYS A 64 -6.95 9.57 9.74
CA LYS A 64 -7.26 8.14 9.59
C LYS A 64 -8.71 7.81 9.95
N ALA A 65 -9.23 8.39 11.04
CA ALA A 65 -10.61 8.16 11.48
C ALA A 65 -11.67 8.57 10.45
N PHE A 66 -11.39 9.56 9.61
CA PHE A 66 -12.31 9.98 8.54
C PHE A 66 -12.26 9.07 7.31
N LEU A 67 -11.28 8.16 7.22
CA LEU A 67 -11.23 7.10 6.20
C LEU A 67 -11.88 5.81 6.69
N THR A 68 -11.99 5.59 8.00
CA THR A 68 -12.45 4.31 8.56
C THR A 68 -13.81 4.38 9.23
N LYS A 69 -14.32 5.59 9.52
CA LYS A 69 -15.71 5.81 9.96
C LYS A 69 -16.70 5.56 8.82
N THR A 70 -17.88 5.02 9.13
CA THR A 70 -19.02 4.95 8.20
C THR A 70 -19.60 6.34 7.92
N PHE A 71 -19.76 6.67 6.64
CA PHE A 71 -20.44 7.88 6.19
C PHE A 71 -21.79 7.53 5.58
N ASP A 72 -22.81 8.27 6.00
CA ASP A 72 -24.17 8.19 5.52
C ASP A 72 -24.76 9.59 5.25
N ASN A 73 -25.99 9.65 4.73
CA ASN A 73 -26.73 10.88 4.46
C ASN A 73 -26.92 11.81 5.69
N HIS A 74 -26.64 11.35 6.91
CA HIS A 74 -26.72 12.15 8.14
C HIS A 74 -25.35 12.72 8.58
N SER A 75 -24.27 12.31 7.93
CA SER A 75 -22.93 12.81 8.21
C SER A 75 -22.83 14.31 7.91
N SER A 76 -22.23 15.06 8.84
CA SER A 76 -22.12 16.52 8.75
C SER A 76 -21.30 16.98 7.54
N GLU A 77 -21.55 18.18 7.05
CA GLU A 77 -20.77 18.77 5.96
C GLU A 77 -19.28 18.88 6.33
N THR A 78 -18.97 19.22 7.59
CA THR A 78 -17.61 19.24 8.13
C THR A 78 -16.94 17.86 8.06
N ASP A 79 -17.64 16.80 8.48
CA ASP A 79 -17.09 15.43 8.42
C ASP A 79 -16.82 15.03 6.96
N ARG A 80 -17.71 15.40 6.03
CA ARG A 80 -17.53 15.12 4.59
C ARG A 80 -16.34 15.88 4.01
N ALA A 81 -16.14 17.14 4.40
CA ALA A 81 -14.98 17.92 4.01
C ALA A 81 -13.67 17.30 4.52
N LEU A 82 -13.64 16.88 5.79
CA LEU A 82 -12.50 16.20 6.39
C LEU A 82 -12.21 14.85 5.71
N ARG A 83 -13.25 14.09 5.35
CA ARG A 83 -13.12 12.86 4.54
C ARG A 83 -12.50 13.16 3.19
N SER A 84 -12.93 14.22 2.50
CA SER A 84 -12.34 14.62 1.22
C SER A 84 -10.86 14.93 1.38
N THR A 85 -10.50 15.73 2.39
CA THR A 85 -9.09 16.04 2.69
C THR A 85 -8.29 14.78 3.01
N ALA A 86 -8.85 13.85 3.79
CA ALA A 86 -8.19 12.58 4.11
C ALA A 86 -7.94 11.73 2.85
N VAL A 87 -8.91 11.68 1.94
CA VAL A 87 -8.77 10.99 0.64
C VAL A 87 -7.68 11.63 -0.20
N ASP A 88 -7.66 12.96 -0.31
CA ASP A 88 -6.64 13.69 -1.07
C ASP A 88 -5.23 13.39 -0.54
N ILE A 89 -5.04 13.46 0.79
CA ILE A 89 -3.77 13.14 1.45
C ILE A 89 -3.37 11.68 1.18
N ALA A 90 -4.28 10.71 1.36
CA ALA A 90 -3.97 9.29 1.18
C ALA A 90 -3.65 8.94 -0.28
N VAL A 91 -4.40 9.48 -1.23
CA VAL A 91 -4.14 9.29 -2.66
C VAL A 91 -2.76 9.85 -3.02
N HIS A 92 -2.41 11.01 -2.48
CA HIS A 92 -1.13 11.65 -2.73
C HIS A 92 0.03 10.92 -2.04
N LEU A 93 -0.18 10.43 -0.82
CA LEU A 93 0.77 9.58 -0.12
C LEU A 93 1.10 8.32 -0.93
N MET A 94 0.11 7.70 -1.59
CA MET A 94 0.36 6.57 -2.49
C MET A 94 1.26 6.94 -3.66
N ASP A 95 1.07 8.13 -4.25
CA ASP A 95 1.89 8.62 -5.36
C ASP A 95 3.34 8.83 -4.94
N VAL A 96 3.56 9.46 -3.78
CA VAL A 96 4.90 9.64 -3.22
C VAL A 96 5.52 8.29 -2.86
N SER A 97 4.75 7.36 -2.31
CA SER A 97 5.20 6.02 -1.94
C SER A 97 5.65 5.21 -3.16
N HIS A 98 4.96 5.36 -4.29
CA HIS A 98 5.37 4.75 -5.55
C HIS A 98 6.68 5.35 -6.07
N ARG A 99 6.84 6.68 -6.06
CA ARG A 99 8.12 7.31 -6.44
C ARG A 99 9.25 6.84 -5.54
N LEU A 100 9.00 6.73 -4.23
CA LEU A 100 9.98 6.22 -3.29
C LEU A 100 10.33 4.76 -3.56
N PHE A 101 9.34 3.93 -3.90
CA PHE A 101 9.54 2.55 -4.32
C PHE A 101 10.50 2.43 -5.50
N ASP A 102 10.37 3.28 -6.53
CA ASP A 102 11.24 3.25 -7.72
C ASP A 102 12.71 3.50 -7.39
N HIS A 103 13.02 4.19 -6.28
CA HIS A 103 14.40 4.46 -5.84
C HIS A 103 14.98 3.34 -4.98
N VAL A 104 14.14 2.52 -4.34
CA VAL A 104 14.60 1.45 -3.44
C VAL A 104 14.50 0.08 -4.07
N TYR A 105 13.61 -0.14 -5.04
CA TYR A 105 13.46 -1.43 -5.69
C TYR A 105 14.46 -1.61 -6.84
N PRO A 106 15.06 -2.81 -7.04
CA PRO A 106 15.02 -3.98 -6.15
C PRO A 106 16.11 -3.97 -5.07
N LEU A 107 17.15 -3.14 -5.21
CA LEU A 107 18.41 -3.25 -4.47
C LEU A 107 18.27 -3.00 -2.95
N ASN A 108 17.41 -2.05 -2.58
CA ASN A 108 17.12 -1.65 -1.21
C ASN A 108 15.69 -2.04 -0.80
N ALA A 109 15.12 -3.12 -1.37
CA ALA A 109 13.74 -3.53 -1.09
C ALA A 109 13.47 -3.87 0.40
N LYS A 110 14.52 -4.10 1.20
CA LYS A 110 14.44 -4.23 2.67
C LYS A 110 14.17 -2.91 3.39
N PHE A 111 14.06 -1.79 2.67
CA PHE A 111 13.63 -0.52 3.22
C PHE A 111 12.13 -0.58 3.58
N HIS A 112 11.87 -1.09 4.79
CA HIS A 112 10.53 -1.44 5.26
C HIS A 112 9.51 -0.29 5.19
N LEU A 113 9.97 0.97 5.29
CA LEU A 113 9.11 2.15 5.20
C LEU A 113 8.25 2.13 3.93
N VAL A 114 8.81 1.79 2.76
CA VAL A 114 8.04 1.75 1.51
C VAL A 114 6.93 0.70 1.57
N THR A 115 7.23 -0.47 2.12
CA THR A 115 6.26 -1.55 2.27
C THR A 115 5.11 -1.13 3.19
N PHE A 116 5.42 -0.49 4.32
CA PHE A 116 4.41 0.06 5.24
C PHE A 116 3.56 1.12 4.57
N LEU A 117 4.18 2.13 3.96
CA LEU A 117 3.45 3.22 3.32
C LEU A 117 2.48 2.72 2.23
N ILE A 118 2.93 1.80 1.36
CA ILE A 118 2.08 1.25 0.31
C ILE A 118 0.93 0.43 0.91
N PHE A 119 1.23 -0.48 1.84
CA PHE A 119 0.21 -1.33 2.42
C PHE A 119 -0.82 -0.54 3.24
N ASP A 120 -0.36 0.28 4.17
CA ASP A 120 -1.16 1.05 5.12
C ASP A 120 -2.11 2.00 4.39
N THR A 121 -1.56 2.74 3.41
CA THR A 121 -2.35 3.69 2.62
C THR A 121 -3.42 2.96 1.80
N ALA A 122 -3.08 1.82 1.20
CA ALA A 122 -4.05 1.03 0.46
C ALA A 122 -5.13 0.40 1.37
N ALA A 123 -4.76 0.02 2.60
CA ALA A 123 -5.71 -0.46 3.61
C ALA A 123 -6.69 0.64 4.03
N PHE A 124 -6.22 1.86 4.31
CA PHE A 124 -7.10 2.99 4.63
C PHE A 124 -8.02 3.36 3.46
N LEU A 125 -7.50 3.39 2.24
CA LEU A 125 -8.29 3.62 1.03
C LEU A 125 -9.34 2.52 0.80
N SER A 126 -9.00 1.26 1.09
CA SER A 126 -9.94 0.14 1.02
C SER A 126 -11.02 0.27 2.09
N SER A 127 -10.65 0.63 3.32
CA SER A 127 -11.60 0.89 4.40
C SER A 127 -12.57 2.02 4.02
N ALA A 128 -12.06 3.12 3.46
CA ALA A 128 -12.89 4.23 2.99
C ALA A 128 -13.91 3.81 1.93
N MET A 129 -13.56 2.86 1.06
CA MET A 129 -14.49 2.28 0.08
C MET A 129 -15.49 1.30 0.70
N ILE A 130 -15.09 0.49 1.68
CA ILE A 130 -15.97 -0.47 2.36
C ILE A 130 -17.06 0.27 3.15
N HIS A 131 -16.67 1.37 3.79
CA HIS A 131 -17.55 2.20 4.63
C HIS A 131 -18.37 3.23 3.84
N ASP A 132 -18.26 3.27 2.51
CA ASP A 132 -19.01 4.18 1.63
C ASP A 132 -20.37 3.61 1.21
N LYS A 133 -21.31 3.54 2.16
CA LYS A 133 -22.64 2.94 1.93
C LYS A 133 -23.47 3.66 0.87
N ASP A 134 -23.37 4.99 0.84
CA ASP A 134 -24.17 5.85 -0.04
C ASP A 134 -23.47 6.19 -1.36
N HIS A 135 -22.34 5.55 -1.68
CA HIS A 135 -21.55 5.84 -2.89
C HIS A 135 -21.15 7.32 -3.03
N SER A 136 -20.86 7.97 -1.90
CA SER A 136 -20.56 9.41 -1.83
C SER A 136 -19.06 9.71 -1.64
N LEU A 137 -18.22 8.68 -1.64
CA LEU A 137 -16.77 8.81 -1.49
C LEU A 137 -16.18 9.60 -2.68
N PRO A 138 -15.46 10.71 -2.42
CA PRO A 138 -14.80 11.47 -3.47
C PRO A 138 -13.71 10.64 -4.15
N GLN A 139 -13.44 10.94 -5.43
CA GLN A 139 -12.34 10.35 -6.19
C GLN A 139 -12.34 8.82 -6.27
N ARG A 140 -13.51 8.16 -6.15
CA ARG A 140 -13.62 6.69 -6.07
C ARG A 140 -12.82 5.93 -7.14
N GLU A 141 -12.85 6.38 -8.39
CA GLU A 141 -12.08 5.76 -9.48
C GLU A 141 -10.56 5.87 -9.25
N LYS A 142 -10.09 7.04 -8.82
CA LYS A 142 -8.67 7.25 -8.47
C LYS A 142 -8.25 6.36 -7.30
N ILE A 143 -9.14 6.17 -6.32
CA ILE A 143 -8.91 5.27 -5.19
C ILE A 143 -8.73 3.82 -5.68
N ILE A 144 -9.61 3.33 -6.56
CA ILE A 144 -9.50 1.99 -7.16
C ILE A 144 -8.15 1.84 -7.88
N GLN A 145 -7.74 2.84 -8.66
CA GLN A 145 -6.46 2.84 -9.34
C GLN A 145 -5.28 2.78 -8.35
N LYS A 146 -5.33 3.54 -7.25
CA LYS A 146 -4.29 3.51 -6.19
C LYS A 146 -4.22 2.16 -5.48
N ILE A 147 -5.36 1.52 -5.20
CA ILE A 147 -5.39 0.18 -4.60
C ILE A 147 -4.83 -0.87 -5.57
N SER A 148 -5.15 -0.76 -6.86
CA SER A 148 -4.58 -1.64 -7.89
C SER A 148 -3.07 -1.46 -8.01
N LEU A 149 -2.58 -0.21 -8.02
CA LEU A 149 -1.17 0.11 -8.02
C LEU A 149 -0.47 -0.51 -6.80
N ALA A 150 -1.04 -0.33 -5.61
CA ALA A 150 -0.50 -0.91 -4.38
C ALA A 150 -0.43 -2.44 -4.45
N CYS A 151 -1.45 -3.12 -4.98
CA CYS A 151 -1.40 -4.57 -5.21
C CYS A 151 -0.20 -4.96 -6.09
N SER A 152 0.03 -4.24 -7.20
CA SER A 152 1.15 -4.51 -8.11
C SER A 152 2.52 -4.26 -7.46
N LEU A 153 2.67 -3.18 -6.68
CA LEU A 153 3.92 -2.88 -5.96
C LEU A 153 4.19 -3.91 -4.86
N MET A 154 3.16 -4.28 -4.09
CA MET A 154 3.25 -5.32 -3.07
C MET A 154 3.58 -6.69 -3.66
N GLN A 155 3.06 -7.02 -4.85
CA GLN A 155 3.42 -8.24 -5.56
C GLN A 155 4.92 -8.29 -5.88
N LYS A 156 5.51 -7.16 -6.33
CA LYS A 156 6.96 -7.06 -6.57
C LYS A 156 7.75 -7.22 -5.28
N LEU A 157 7.33 -6.55 -4.19
CA LEU A 157 7.98 -6.67 -2.88
C LEU A 157 7.89 -8.07 -2.30
N ALA A 158 6.80 -8.80 -2.57
CA ALA A 158 6.62 -10.18 -2.14
C ALA A 158 7.66 -11.14 -2.73
N GLN A 159 8.23 -10.83 -3.90
CA GLN A 159 9.28 -11.65 -4.50
C GLN A 159 10.64 -11.50 -3.81
N VAL A 160 10.85 -10.40 -3.07
CA VAL A 160 12.17 -10.01 -2.56
C VAL A 160 12.20 -9.74 -1.05
N THR A 161 11.04 -9.72 -0.38
CA THR A 161 10.92 -9.49 1.07
C THR A 161 9.89 -10.40 1.73
N LYS A 162 10.18 -10.84 2.96
CA LYS A 162 9.22 -11.59 3.79
C LYS A 162 7.98 -10.76 4.11
N THR A 163 8.18 -9.49 4.47
CA THR A 163 7.09 -8.55 4.74
C THR A 163 6.15 -8.40 3.55
N GLY A 164 6.70 -8.19 2.35
CA GLY A 164 5.89 -8.11 1.14
C GLY A 164 5.09 -9.39 0.90
N ALA A 165 5.69 -10.56 1.14
CA ALA A 165 5.04 -11.86 0.96
C ALA A 165 3.86 -12.07 1.93
N ILE A 166 3.93 -11.51 3.13
CA ILE A 166 2.86 -11.53 4.13
C ILE A 166 1.76 -10.52 3.78
N CYS A 167 2.12 -9.28 3.47
CA CYS A 167 1.17 -8.19 3.26
C CYS A 167 0.43 -8.25 1.91
N TYR A 168 1.07 -8.75 0.85
CA TYR A 168 0.47 -8.87 -0.48
C TYR A 168 -0.85 -9.67 -0.51
N PRO A 169 -0.92 -10.91 -0.01
CA PRO A 169 -2.17 -11.68 -0.04
C PRO A 169 -3.29 -11.02 0.77
N VAL A 170 -2.96 -10.34 1.87
CA VAL A 170 -3.93 -9.56 2.66
C VAL A 170 -4.52 -8.44 1.80
N LEU A 171 -3.67 -7.64 1.16
CA LEU A 171 -4.11 -6.52 0.32
C LEU A 171 -4.96 -6.99 -0.88
N VAL A 172 -4.58 -8.10 -1.53
CA VAL A 172 -5.36 -8.66 -2.64
C VAL A 172 -6.76 -9.10 -2.18
N ARG A 173 -6.89 -9.68 -0.98
CA ARG A 173 -8.21 -10.05 -0.44
C ARG A 173 -9.06 -8.80 -0.15
N LEU A 174 -8.46 -7.75 0.42
CA LEU A 174 -9.14 -6.46 0.61
C LEU A 174 -9.63 -5.90 -0.74
N ALA A 175 -8.77 -5.83 -1.75
CA ALA A 175 -9.16 -5.33 -3.07
C ALA A 175 -10.30 -6.16 -3.71
N LYS A 176 -10.30 -7.48 -3.52
CA LYS A 176 -11.37 -8.37 -4.01
C LYS A 176 -12.71 -8.13 -3.31
N SER A 177 -12.71 -7.83 -2.01
CA SER A 177 -13.96 -7.56 -1.26
C SER A 177 -14.66 -6.27 -1.73
N LEU A 178 -13.91 -5.30 -2.26
CA LEU A 178 -14.46 -4.09 -2.87
C LEU A 178 -15.27 -4.39 -4.14
N SER A 179 -14.77 -5.31 -4.96
CA SER A 179 -15.43 -5.72 -6.21
C SER A 179 -16.72 -6.51 -5.96
N THR A 180 -16.77 -7.30 -4.88
CA THR A 180 -17.97 -8.06 -4.50
C THR A 180 -19.01 -7.18 -3.82
N SER A 181 -18.59 -6.21 -3.00
CA SER A 181 -19.47 -5.19 -2.42
C SER A 181 -20.20 -4.41 -3.53
N SER A 182 -19.46 -3.96 -4.55
CA SER A 182 -20.04 -3.22 -5.69
C SER A 182 -21.09 -4.01 -6.49
N LYS A 183 -21.01 -5.34 -6.52
CA LYS A 183 -21.98 -6.20 -7.24
C LYS A 183 -23.26 -6.46 -6.43
N LYS A 184 -23.16 -6.54 -5.10
CA LYS A 184 -24.32 -6.78 -4.23
C LYS A 184 -25.31 -5.60 -4.24
N THR A 185 -24.82 -4.36 -4.30
CA THR A 185 -25.68 -3.17 -4.40
C THR A 185 -26.41 -3.10 -5.75
N ALA A 186 -25.77 -3.50 -6.85
CA ALA A 186 -26.41 -3.56 -8.16
C ALA A 186 -27.53 -4.62 -8.25
N SER A 187 -27.44 -5.71 -7.49
CA SER A 187 -28.48 -6.74 -7.44
C SER A 187 -29.71 -6.35 -6.59
N PHE A 188 -29.61 -5.33 -5.74
CA PHE A 188 -30.74 -4.89 -4.89
C PHE A 188 -31.61 -3.79 -5.54
N THR A 189 -31.12 -3.14 -6.60
CA THR A 189 -31.84 -2.08 -7.34
C THR A 189 -32.44 -2.54 -8.68
N GLY A 190 -32.54 -3.85 -8.93
CA GLY A 190 -33.08 -4.40 -10.18
C GLY A 190 -34.60 -4.51 -10.21
N ILE A 191 -35.30 -3.40 -10.48
CA ILE A 191 -36.65 -3.45 -11.08
C ILE A 191 -36.50 -3.81 -12.56
N ASN A 192 -37.13 -4.92 -12.95
CA ASN A 192 -37.57 -5.36 -14.27
C ASN A 192 -37.02 -4.64 -15.53
N GLY A 193 -36.28 -5.38 -16.34
CA GLY A 193 -36.02 -5.04 -17.74
C GLY A 193 -35.04 -6.02 -18.39
N GLY A 194 -35.56 -7.13 -18.92
CA GLY A 194 -34.74 -8.17 -19.55
C GLY A 194 -34.34 -7.88 -21.00
N LEU A 195 -33.29 -8.56 -21.47
CA LEU A 195 -33.17 -9.24 -22.77
C LEU A 195 -31.82 -10.02 -22.84
N PRO A 196 -31.56 -10.89 -23.84
CA PRO A 196 -31.68 -12.33 -23.70
C PRO A 196 -30.34 -13.09 -23.81
N SER A 197 -30.40 -14.34 -23.38
CA SER A 197 -29.39 -15.38 -23.58
C SER A 197 -29.07 -15.61 -25.06
N LEU A 198 -27.78 -15.76 -25.38
CA LEU A 198 -27.29 -16.34 -26.62
C LEU A 198 -26.22 -17.37 -26.25
N GLU A 199 -26.68 -18.61 -26.06
CA GLU A 199 -25.84 -19.80 -26.23
C GLU A 199 -25.73 -20.12 -27.72
N VAL A 200 -24.51 -20.31 -28.22
CA VAL A 200 -24.26 -21.15 -29.40
C VAL A 200 -22.99 -21.98 -29.16
N ASN A 201 -23.20 -23.30 -29.14
CA ASN A 201 -22.21 -24.37 -29.18
C ASN A 201 -21.41 -24.38 -30.49
N GLY A 202 -20.15 -24.87 -30.44
CA GLY A 202 -19.44 -25.32 -31.63
C GLY A 202 -17.96 -25.67 -31.39
N ALA A 203 -17.58 -26.90 -31.69
CA ALA A 203 -16.35 -27.58 -31.29
C ALA A 203 -15.12 -27.37 -32.22
N GLY A 204 -13.93 -27.23 -31.60
CA GLY A 204 -12.57 -27.69 -31.99
C GLY A 204 -11.94 -27.30 -33.35
N PRO A 205 -10.63 -27.60 -33.59
CA PRO A 205 -9.52 -27.96 -32.69
C PRO A 205 -8.28 -27.03 -32.79
N SER A 206 -7.29 -27.26 -31.92
CA SER A 206 -5.96 -26.62 -31.85
C SER A 206 -5.16 -26.63 -33.16
N PRO A 207 -4.12 -25.78 -33.23
CA PRO A 207 -2.79 -26.30 -33.53
C PRO A 207 -1.72 -25.88 -32.51
N GLU A 208 -0.85 -26.85 -32.23
CA GLU A 208 0.45 -26.72 -31.56
C GLU A 208 1.38 -25.79 -32.33
N LEU A 209 2.18 -25.01 -31.61
CA LEU A 209 3.49 -24.58 -32.10
C LEU A 209 4.53 -24.76 -30.99
N GLU A 210 5.52 -25.58 -31.35
CA GLU A 210 6.75 -25.89 -30.66
C GLU A 210 7.55 -24.62 -30.31
N LEU A 211 8.18 -24.61 -29.14
CA LEU A 211 9.34 -23.75 -28.91
C LEU A 211 10.46 -24.59 -28.28
N ASP A 212 11.52 -24.71 -29.06
CA ASP A 212 12.76 -25.43 -28.79
C ASP A 212 13.44 -25.03 -27.48
N ALA A 213 14.02 -26.07 -26.86
CA ALA A 213 14.90 -26.03 -25.72
C ALA A 213 16.26 -25.40 -26.04
N PHE A 214 16.89 -24.75 -25.04
CA PHE A 214 18.36 -24.68 -24.85
C PHE A 214 18.70 -24.05 -23.47
N PRO A 215 19.91 -24.27 -22.90
CA PRO A 215 20.10 -25.31 -21.90
C PRO A 215 20.39 -24.79 -20.48
N SER A 216 20.20 -25.72 -19.54
CA SER A 216 20.58 -25.65 -18.12
C SER A 216 22.09 -25.45 -17.95
N LEU A 217 22.49 -24.37 -17.26
CA LEU A 217 23.83 -24.21 -16.72
C LEU A 217 23.79 -24.57 -15.23
N GLY A 218 24.37 -25.72 -14.91
CA GLY A 218 24.57 -26.18 -13.55
C GLY A 218 25.54 -25.26 -12.81
N PHE A 219 25.21 -24.93 -11.57
CA PHE A 219 26.17 -24.36 -10.63
C PHE A 219 26.36 -25.36 -9.49
N THR A 220 27.55 -25.95 -9.48
CA THR A 220 28.08 -26.80 -8.42
C THR A 220 28.29 -25.98 -7.15
N SER A 221 27.62 -26.36 -6.06
CA SER A 221 27.92 -25.88 -4.73
C SER A 221 29.29 -26.42 -4.28
N THR A 222 30.24 -25.52 -4.02
CA THR A 222 31.46 -25.85 -3.27
C THR A 222 31.51 -24.93 -2.06
N GLU A 223 31.25 -25.52 -0.90
CA GLU A 223 31.47 -24.90 0.39
C GLU A 223 32.97 -24.68 0.59
N SER A 224 33.37 -23.45 0.89
CA SER A 224 34.66 -23.18 1.51
C SER A 224 34.51 -22.04 2.50
N SER A 225 34.69 -22.41 3.77
CA SER A 225 34.80 -21.53 4.91
C SER A 225 36.08 -20.71 4.79
N SER A 226 35.97 -19.38 4.82
CA SER A 226 37.11 -18.53 5.17
C SER A 226 36.65 -17.32 5.97
N SER A 227 37.25 -17.21 7.16
CA SER A 227 37.26 -16.06 8.04
C SER A 227 38.18 -14.99 7.45
N SER A 228 37.72 -13.74 7.36
CA SER A 228 38.58 -12.58 7.15
C SER A 228 37.87 -11.30 7.58
N GLN A 229 38.58 -10.51 8.38
CA GLN A 229 38.25 -9.17 8.83
C GLN A 229 38.01 -8.24 7.63
N GLY A 230 36.93 -7.45 7.67
CA GLY A 230 36.56 -6.50 6.63
C GLY A 230 36.91 -5.06 7.01
N SER A 231 37.87 -4.50 6.26
CA SER A 231 38.18 -3.07 6.17
C SER A 231 36.99 -2.28 5.61
N LEU A 232 36.69 -1.13 6.21
CA LEU A 232 35.66 -0.18 5.74
C LEU A 232 36.02 0.39 4.36
N GLY A 233 35.16 0.17 3.36
CA GLY A 233 35.22 0.81 2.05
C GLY A 233 34.31 2.05 1.97
N PRO A 234 34.46 2.94 0.97
CA PRO A 234 33.80 4.26 0.94
C PRO A 234 32.29 4.25 0.60
N ASN A 235 31.64 3.08 0.53
CA ASN A 235 30.28 2.92 0.02
C ASN A 235 29.29 2.31 1.04
N GLU A 236 29.62 2.32 2.34
CA GLU A 236 28.65 1.94 3.35
C GLU A 236 27.60 3.05 3.55
N ILE A 237 26.41 2.78 3.04
CA ILE A 237 25.22 3.61 3.20
C ILE A 237 24.90 3.69 4.70
N PHE A 238 25.06 4.87 5.29
CA PHE A 238 24.63 5.12 6.66
C PHE A 238 23.10 5.18 6.71
N LEU A 239 22.47 4.03 6.94
CA LEU A 239 21.04 3.92 7.24
C LEU A 239 20.83 4.15 8.74
N PRO A 240 19.79 4.89 9.19
CA PRO A 240 19.35 4.79 10.57
C PRO A 240 18.90 3.33 10.82
N ALA A 241 19.35 2.76 11.94
CA ALA A 241 19.30 1.34 12.30
C ALA A 241 18.10 0.56 11.71
N SER A 242 18.41 -0.32 10.75
CA SER A 242 17.52 -1.41 10.35
C SER A 242 17.27 -2.30 11.57
N LEU A 243 16.00 -2.49 11.96
CA LEU A 243 15.62 -3.50 12.95
C LEU A 243 15.85 -4.89 12.34
N ASP A 244 16.97 -5.52 12.70
CA ASP A 244 17.36 -6.84 12.23
C ASP A 244 16.51 -7.93 12.92
N LEU A 245 15.42 -8.34 12.27
CA LEU A 245 14.60 -9.48 12.73
C LEU A 245 15.03 -10.75 11.99
N SER A 246 15.91 -11.51 12.65
CA SER A 246 16.25 -12.89 12.26
C SER A 246 15.16 -13.86 12.73
N VAL A 247 14.44 -14.50 11.80
CA VAL A 247 13.60 -15.68 12.09
C VAL A 247 13.71 -16.72 10.95
N PRO A 248 14.00 -18.00 11.26
CA PRO A 248 14.13 -19.09 10.29
C PRO A 248 12.78 -19.77 9.98
N GLY A 249 12.69 -20.38 8.79
CA GLY A 249 11.60 -21.30 8.41
C GLY A 249 10.55 -20.67 7.51
N MET A 250 10.54 -21.07 6.24
CA MET A 250 9.57 -20.62 5.23
C MET A 250 8.53 -21.73 5.06
N GLU A 251 7.41 -21.63 5.77
CA GLU A 251 6.22 -22.43 5.47
C GLU A 251 5.17 -21.57 4.78
N THR A 252 4.48 -22.16 3.80
CA THR A 252 3.46 -21.51 2.98
C THR A 252 2.31 -20.99 3.84
N PRO A 253 1.85 -19.74 3.65
CA PRO A 253 0.81 -19.18 4.51
C PRO A 253 -0.55 -19.85 4.26
N PRO A 254 -1.33 -20.12 5.32
CA PRO A 254 -2.64 -20.77 5.21
C PRO A 254 -3.68 -19.88 4.52
N VAL A 255 -4.76 -20.51 4.07
CA VAL A 255 -5.94 -19.86 3.49
C VAL A 255 -6.73 -19.21 4.63
N ILE A 256 -6.78 -17.87 4.68
CA ILE A 256 -7.35 -17.10 5.80
C ILE A 256 -8.61 -16.34 5.34
N SER A 257 -9.70 -16.43 6.11
CA SER A 257 -10.98 -15.70 5.90
C SER A 257 -10.86 -14.24 6.34
N VAL A 258 -11.73 -13.36 5.81
CA VAL A 258 -11.70 -11.91 6.10
C VAL A 258 -12.02 -11.60 7.57
N GLY A 259 -12.85 -12.41 8.23
CA GLY A 259 -13.10 -12.31 9.67
C GLY A 259 -11.97 -12.84 10.55
N ASP A 260 -10.99 -13.54 9.96
CA ASP A 260 -9.91 -14.24 10.67
C ASP A 260 -8.58 -13.46 10.62
N PHE A 261 -8.61 -12.24 10.07
CA PHE A 261 -7.44 -11.35 9.99
C PHE A 261 -6.92 -10.92 11.37
N SER A 262 -7.78 -10.82 12.37
CA SER A 262 -7.41 -10.50 13.75
C SER A 262 -6.66 -11.63 14.47
N ASN A 263 -6.65 -12.84 13.91
CA ASN A 263 -5.94 -14.01 14.46
C ASN A 263 -4.69 -14.38 13.64
N LEU A 264 -4.34 -13.60 12.62
CA LEU A 264 -3.20 -13.89 11.78
C LEU A 264 -1.90 -13.61 12.56
N ASP A 265 -1.10 -14.65 12.84
CA ASP A 265 0.26 -14.49 13.37
C ASP A 265 1.16 -13.92 12.27
N VAL A 266 1.16 -12.59 12.16
CA VAL A 266 2.00 -11.82 11.26
C VAL A 266 3.37 -11.49 11.90
N GLY A 267 3.77 -12.17 12.98
CA GLY A 267 4.92 -11.78 13.80
C GLY A 267 4.68 -10.45 14.50
N GLN A 268 5.70 -9.63 14.74
CA GLN A 268 5.59 -8.30 15.39
C GLN A 268 4.73 -7.27 14.64
N PHE A 269 4.03 -7.64 13.57
CA PHE A 269 3.14 -6.74 12.83
C PHE A 269 1.92 -6.28 13.64
N ASP A 270 1.45 -7.11 14.57
CA ASP A 270 0.46 -6.75 15.59
C ASP A 270 0.96 -5.66 16.57
N GLN A 271 2.28 -5.55 16.76
CA GLN A 271 2.92 -4.48 17.55
C GLN A 271 3.12 -3.19 16.74
N ILE A 272 3.14 -3.28 15.41
CA ILE A 272 3.37 -2.14 14.51
C ILE A 272 2.05 -1.57 13.98
N TRP A 273 1.03 -2.41 13.85
CA TRP A 273 -0.22 -2.06 13.20
C TRP A 273 -1.44 -2.41 14.06
N ASP A 274 -2.17 -1.38 14.47
CA ASP A 274 -3.46 -1.56 15.13
C ASP A 274 -4.57 -1.79 14.09
N TRP A 275 -4.81 -3.06 13.76
CA TRP A 275 -5.86 -3.48 12.83
C TRP A 275 -7.27 -3.02 13.25
N GLN A 276 -7.49 -2.74 14.55
CA GLN A 276 -8.79 -2.27 15.05
C GLN A 276 -9.17 -0.92 14.44
N ASN A 277 -8.18 -0.10 14.07
CA ASN A 277 -8.41 1.20 13.44
C ASN A 277 -9.04 1.12 12.05
N LEU A 278 -9.00 -0.03 11.37
CA LEU A 278 -9.59 -0.20 10.03
C LEU A 278 -11.10 -0.50 10.06
N ASP A 279 -11.66 -0.79 11.23
CA ASP A 279 -13.07 -1.18 11.47
C ASP A 279 -13.64 -2.14 10.41
N LEU A 280 -12.94 -3.25 10.17
CA LEU A 280 -13.30 -4.25 9.16
C LEU A 280 -14.31 -5.29 9.66
N THR A 281 -14.99 -5.04 10.78
CA THR A 281 -15.93 -5.96 11.45
C THR A 281 -17.17 -6.34 10.62
N LEU A 282 -17.30 -5.78 9.42
CA LEU A 282 -18.47 -5.90 8.54
C LEU A 282 -18.50 -7.16 7.65
N PHE A 283 -17.52 -8.06 7.74
CA PHE A 283 -17.54 -9.31 6.97
C PHE A 283 -17.89 -10.50 7.88
N PRO A 284 -19.04 -11.19 7.65
CA PRO A 284 -19.31 -12.45 8.31
C PRO A 284 -18.27 -13.50 7.87
N ALA A 285 -17.90 -14.37 8.82
CA ALA A 285 -16.89 -15.42 8.68
C ALA A 285 -17.14 -16.37 7.50
#